data_AF-A0A3B9I5V5-F1
#
_entry.id   AF-A0A3B9I5V5-F1
#
_cell.length_a   1.000
_cell.length_b   1.000
_cell.length_c   1.000
_cell.angle_alpha   90.00
_cell.angle_beta   90.00
_cell.angle_gamma   90.00
#
_symmetry.space_group_name_H-M   'P 1'
#
loop_
_entity.id
_entity.type
_entity.pdbx_description
1 polymer ?
#
loop_
_entity_poly.entity_id
_entity_poly.type
_entity_poly.pdbx_seq_one_letter_code
_entity_poly.pdbx_strand_id
1 'polypeptide(L)'
;MAYGDDVLSTLGEHLGNVGLLLSVVQIGSNLYDGKIHDAVVASLKTSYTYILGKVASKLSSSVMSASLASVAIVDYAINKFGTTAIQGRADIYRDAYSIYYFKGQDGFKGSNYWYKTFYPMFSDPTMTEENLKAEIDRIVTAHCNEFWTVANKLGVDYYVSEAREKMAWTGGGAGLNQGLQDSISQERRAMLYNDVLPGVFRQIALRINMENEKKLRAEYKALADYLNRSIAFSVTDTKKTYAKHQVRFSPLSDEAEIENWTGKFKDDGTLNTAFTLYAHMVAGSPNKLDIYAPNADMEKDAPVKTIEFKVTPPAVEIELDEKMTLEFNGVSAQVDYVPEYEYEAIGWLLGTIEIGADGTINQTYGGGKNLRLKEGWIFGKNSPGALITLTEASVQGNFDAARQSGKGTLSVTWQFIEEAGAGLDYEKYDIKRTFNATFDLEPAYSEPNKSRGQIYLSAIGPSVWNITYTGKMYDAEKEEYYIGSDTYTENNGEWGGVYAFEIKN
;
A
#
# COMPACT_ATOMS: atom_id res chain seq x y z
N MET A 1 -7.37 -9.87 1.50
CA MET A 1 -6.32 -9.51 0.51
C MET A 1 -5.04 -10.23 0.90
N ALA A 2 -4.43 -11.00 -0.01
CA ALA A 2 -3.32 -11.93 0.28
C ALA A 2 -1.94 -11.26 0.45
N TYR A 3 -1.76 -10.03 -0.04
CA TYR A 3 -0.47 -9.35 -0.10
C TYR A 3 -0.45 -8.09 0.76
N GLY A 4 0.73 -7.76 1.29
CA GLY A 4 1.00 -6.43 1.86
C GLY A 4 1.02 -5.34 0.79
N ASP A 5 0.85 -4.09 1.22
CA ASP A 5 0.84 -2.92 0.32
C ASP A 5 2.19 -2.71 -0.38
N ASP A 6 3.28 -3.13 0.27
CA ASP A 6 4.65 -3.11 -0.26
C ASP A 6 4.80 -3.99 -1.50
N VAL A 7 4.20 -5.20 -1.47
CA VAL A 7 4.23 -6.14 -2.59
C VAL A 7 3.45 -5.60 -3.77
N LEU A 8 2.22 -5.11 -3.53
CA LEU A 8 1.36 -4.55 -4.56
C LEU A 8 1.99 -3.30 -5.19
N SER A 9 2.59 -2.42 -4.38
CA SER A 9 3.28 -1.24 -4.86
C SER A 9 4.49 -1.60 -5.74
N THR A 10 5.32 -2.55 -5.29
CA THR A 10 6.54 -2.96 -6.02
C THR A 10 6.20 -3.62 -7.35
N LEU A 11 5.21 -4.54 -7.38
CA LEU A 11 4.73 -5.15 -8.62
C LEU A 11 4.12 -4.11 -9.56
N GLY A 12 3.30 -3.20 -9.03
CA GLY A 12 2.71 -2.11 -9.81
C GLY A 12 3.75 -1.19 -10.44
N GLU A 13 4.85 -0.91 -9.74
CA GLU A 13 5.97 -0.14 -10.27
C GLU A 13 6.66 -0.88 -11.42
N HIS A 14 7.06 -2.14 -11.24
CA HIS A 14 7.73 -2.92 -12.28
C HIS A 14 6.85 -3.11 -13.52
N LEU A 15 5.57 -3.46 -13.34
CA LEU A 15 4.63 -3.64 -14.46
C LEU A 15 4.39 -2.31 -15.19
N GLY A 16 4.28 -1.20 -14.45
CA GLY A 16 4.19 0.14 -15.02
C GLY A 16 5.42 0.50 -15.85
N ASN A 17 6.61 0.22 -15.34
CA ASN A 17 7.88 0.46 -16.04
C ASN A 17 8.01 -0.39 -17.31
N VAL A 18 7.67 -1.67 -17.25
CA VAL A 18 7.66 -2.58 -18.41
C VAL A 18 6.69 -2.08 -19.48
N GLY A 19 5.45 -1.76 -19.12
CA GLY A 19 4.45 -1.25 -20.07
C GLY A 19 4.90 0.04 -20.75
N LEU A 20 5.54 0.94 -20.01
CA LEU A 20 6.08 2.18 -20.55
C LEU A 20 7.24 1.92 -21.52
N LEU A 21 8.21 1.12 -21.11
CA LEU A 21 9.38 0.79 -21.94
C LEU A 21 8.99 0.03 -23.21
N LEU A 22 8.02 -0.88 -23.13
CA LEU A 22 7.46 -1.57 -24.31
C LEU A 22 6.87 -0.57 -25.31
N SER A 23 6.10 0.41 -24.82
CA SER A 23 5.50 1.44 -25.68
C SER A 23 6.56 2.25 -26.41
N VAL A 24 7.65 2.59 -25.71
CA VAL A 24 8.80 3.30 -26.29
C VAL A 24 9.54 2.44 -27.32
N VAL A 25 9.75 1.15 -27.02
CA VAL A 25 10.39 0.23 -27.95
C VAL A 25 9.55 0.04 -29.22
N GLN A 26 8.23 -0.01 -29.08
CA GLN A 26 7.30 -0.11 -30.21
C GLN A 26 7.36 1.12 -31.11
N ILE A 27 7.48 2.33 -30.53
CA ILE A 27 7.69 3.57 -31.31
C ILE A 27 8.96 3.45 -32.16
N GLY A 28 10.08 3.05 -31.56
CA GLY A 28 11.34 2.87 -32.27
C GLY A 28 11.27 1.79 -33.36
N SER A 29 10.58 0.69 -33.11
CA SER A 29 10.33 -0.36 -34.11
C SER A 29 9.50 0.15 -35.28
N ASN A 30 8.43 0.90 -35.01
CA ASN A 30 7.58 1.48 -36.06
C ASN A 30 8.37 2.46 -36.94
N LEU A 31 9.25 3.27 -36.34
CA LEU A 31 10.14 4.16 -37.10
C LEU A 31 11.11 3.40 -38.01
N TYR A 32 11.69 2.30 -37.50
CA TYR A 32 12.60 1.46 -38.27
C TYR A 32 11.90 0.80 -39.46
N ASP A 33 10.68 0.29 -39.26
CA ASP A 33 9.86 -0.34 -40.29
C ASP A 33 9.27 0.66 -41.31
N GLY A 34 9.57 1.96 -41.18
CA GLY A 34 9.00 3.00 -42.03
C GLY A 34 7.51 3.27 -41.79
N LYS A 35 6.93 2.74 -40.70
CA LYS A 35 5.54 2.98 -40.26
C LYS A 35 5.45 4.29 -39.48
N ILE A 36 5.80 5.37 -40.16
CA ILE A 36 5.98 6.70 -39.57
C ILE A 36 4.70 7.22 -38.90
N HIS A 37 3.54 7.03 -39.53
CA HIS A 37 2.25 7.40 -38.94
C HIS A 37 1.94 6.64 -37.64
N ASP A 38 2.21 5.33 -37.61
CA ASP A 38 1.98 4.50 -36.42
C ASP A 38 2.94 4.84 -35.29
N ALA A 39 4.18 5.21 -35.62
CA ALA A 39 5.15 5.71 -34.64
C ALA A 39 4.64 6.99 -33.97
N VAL A 40 4.13 7.96 -34.75
CA VAL A 40 3.56 9.21 -34.21
C VAL A 40 2.36 8.95 -33.32
N VAL A 41 1.40 8.15 -33.80
CA VAL A 41 0.20 7.83 -33.02
C VAL A 41 0.59 7.15 -31.71
N ALA A 42 1.56 6.23 -31.74
CA ALA A 42 2.09 5.60 -30.53
C ALA A 42 2.81 6.61 -29.62
N SER A 43 3.60 7.53 -30.16
CA SER A 43 4.25 8.60 -29.39
C SER A 43 3.23 9.50 -28.69
N LEU A 44 2.18 9.95 -29.40
CA LEU A 44 1.12 10.79 -28.84
C LEU A 44 0.33 10.07 -27.75
N LYS A 45 0.00 8.78 -27.96
CA LYS A 45 -0.67 7.96 -26.93
C LYS A 45 0.21 7.78 -25.70
N THR A 46 1.50 7.52 -25.90
CA THR A 46 2.45 7.29 -24.82
C THR A 46 2.72 8.57 -24.02
N SER A 47 2.88 9.72 -24.69
CA SER A 47 3.06 11.02 -24.04
C SER A 47 1.80 11.50 -23.32
N TYR A 48 0.60 11.30 -23.89
CA TYR A 48 -0.67 11.61 -23.23
C TYR A 48 -0.90 10.76 -21.97
N THR A 49 -0.65 9.45 -22.05
CA THR A 49 -0.73 8.53 -20.89
C THR A 49 0.28 8.88 -19.80
N TYR A 50 1.42 9.45 -20.19
CA TYR A 50 2.49 9.87 -19.28
C TYR A 50 2.20 11.19 -18.56
N ILE A 51 1.68 12.21 -19.27
CA ILE A 51 1.31 13.52 -18.71
C ILE A 51 0.18 13.42 -17.67
N LEU A 52 -0.74 12.47 -17.86
CA LEU A 52 -1.83 12.22 -16.90
C LEU A 52 -1.42 11.34 -15.70
N GLY A 53 -0.22 10.74 -15.73
CA GLY A 53 0.08 9.55 -14.94
C GLY A 53 1.04 9.71 -13.77
N LYS A 54 2.29 10.17 -13.96
CA LYS A 54 3.35 10.17 -12.90
C LYS A 54 4.56 11.00 -13.36
N VAL A 55 4.70 12.22 -12.86
CA VAL A 55 5.76 13.19 -13.25
C VAL A 55 7.16 12.87 -12.66
N ALA A 56 7.38 11.72 -12.02
CA ALA A 56 8.64 11.46 -11.29
C ALA A 56 9.37 10.14 -11.62
N SER A 57 9.02 9.41 -12.69
CA SER A 57 9.71 8.15 -12.98
C SER A 57 11.05 8.36 -13.71
N LYS A 58 12.05 7.51 -13.39
CA LYS A 58 13.39 7.44 -14.05
C LYS A 58 13.34 7.19 -15.56
N LEU A 59 12.15 6.96 -16.13
CA LEU A 59 11.92 6.61 -17.53
C LEU A 59 11.42 7.80 -18.38
N SER A 60 11.20 8.97 -17.77
CA SER A 60 10.76 10.21 -18.42
C SER A 60 11.54 10.55 -19.69
N SER A 61 12.88 10.54 -19.59
CA SER A 61 13.77 10.88 -20.69
C SER A 61 13.60 9.92 -21.87
N SER A 62 13.40 8.63 -21.61
CA SER A 62 13.33 7.61 -22.65
C SER A 62 12.09 7.75 -23.53
N VAL A 63 10.95 8.08 -22.91
CA VAL A 63 9.67 8.35 -23.59
C VAL A 63 9.75 9.63 -24.39
N MET A 64 10.29 10.69 -23.80
CA MET A 64 10.44 11.99 -24.43
C MET A 64 11.37 11.89 -25.65
N SER A 65 12.56 11.30 -25.51
CA SER A 65 13.53 11.13 -26.61
C SER A 65 12.95 10.39 -27.81
N ALA A 66 12.21 9.30 -27.59
CA ALA A 66 11.60 8.52 -28.68
C ALA A 66 10.44 9.26 -29.36
N SER A 67 9.67 10.02 -28.59
CA SER A 67 8.59 10.87 -29.12
C SER A 67 9.15 12.00 -29.97
N LEU A 68 10.20 12.68 -29.49
CA LEU A 68 10.92 13.74 -30.20
C LEU A 68 11.50 13.23 -31.52
N ALA A 69 12.13 12.04 -31.51
CA ALA A 69 12.66 11.41 -32.72
C ALA A 69 11.57 11.11 -33.75
N SER A 70 10.40 10.67 -33.30
CA SER A 70 9.25 10.38 -34.17
C SER A 70 8.73 11.65 -34.85
N VAL A 71 8.53 12.71 -34.07
CA VAL A 71 8.07 14.02 -34.57
C VAL A 71 9.04 14.59 -35.61
N ALA A 72 10.35 14.59 -35.31
CA ALA A 72 11.36 15.08 -36.24
C ALA A 72 11.26 14.35 -37.59
N ILE A 73 11.16 13.02 -37.60
CA ILE A 73 11.05 12.25 -38.84
C ILE A 73 9.80 12.62 -39.66
N VAL A 74 8.69 12.97 -39.01
CA VAL A 74 7.41 13.28 -39.66
C VAL A 74 7.38 14.68 -40.24
N ASP A 75 7.78 15.67 -39.44
CA ASP A 75 7.76 17.06 -39.88
C ASP A 75 8.71 17.29 -41.06
N TYR A 76 9.85 16.59 -41.10
CA TYR A 76 10.78 16.70 -42.22
C TYR A 76 10.39 15.84 -43.42
N ALA A 77 9.65 14.74 -43.24
CA ALA A 77 9.10 13.97 -44.35
C ALA A 77 7.92 14.69 -45.06
N ILE A 78 7.17 15.53 -44.33
CA ILE A 78 6.00 16.24 -44.84
C ILE A 78 6.36 17.61 -45.44
N ASN A 79 7.34 18.33 -44.90
CA ASN A 79 7.74 19.67 -45.37
C ASN A 79 8.66 19.67 -46.60
N LYS A 80 8.26 18.96 -47.66
CA LYS A 80 8.96 18.97 -48.95
C LYS A 80 8.78 20.35 -49.62
N PHE A 81 9.65 21.31 -49.31
CA PHE A 81 9.61 22.65 -49.90
C PHE A 81 9.70 22.57 -51.44
N GLY A 82 8.72 23.19 -52.09
CA GLY A 82 8.64 23.29 -53.55
C GLY A 82 9.82 24.08 -54.11
N THR A 83 10.55 23.46 -55.03
CA THR A 83 11.65 24.05 -55.79
C THR A 83 11.14 25.17 -56.69
N THR A 84 11.29 26.43 -56.28
CA THR A 84 11.15 27.55 -57.20
C THR A 84 12.52 27.86 -57.77
N ALA A 85 12.79 27.40 -58.99
CA ALA A 85 14.02 27.67 -59.70
C ALA A 85 14.10 29.17 -60.06
N ILE A 86 14.95 29.94 -59.37
CA ILE A 86 15.28 31.31 -59.76
C ILE A 86 16.45 31.24 -60.75
N GLN A 87 16.14 31.28 -62.03
CA GLN A 87 17.09 31.12 -63.12
C GLN A 87 17.62 32.47 -63.65
N GLY A 88 18.95 32.55 -63.80
CA GLY A 88 19.63 33.52 -64.66
C GLY A 88 20.18 34.77 -63.96
N ARG A 89 21.51 34.77 -63.74
CA ARG A 89 22.41 35.83 -63.17
C ARG A 89 22.91 35.57 -61.74
N ALA A 90 22.29 34.66 -60.99
CA ALA A 90 22.67 34.27 -59.62
C ALA A 90 23.64 33.06 -59.55
N ASP A 91 23.97 32.47 -60.69
CA ASP A 91 24.56 31.12 -60.76
C ASP A 91 25.99 31.06 -60.21
N ILE A 92 26.81 32.09 -60.42
CA ILE A 92 28.19 32.12 -59.91
C ILE A 92 28.27 32.07 -58.38
N TYR A 93 27.34 32.73 -57.67
CA TYR A 93 27.29 32.68 -56.21
C TYR A 93 26.75 31.33 -55.72
N ARG A 94 25.83 30.70 -56.46
CA ARG A 94 25.38 29.32 -56.17
C ARG A 94 26.50 28.30 -56.35
N ASP A 95 27.33 28.45 -57.38
CA ASP A 95 28.48 27.58 -57.63
C ASP A 95 29.55 27.77 -56.55
N ALA A 96 29.89 29.02 -56.22
CA ALA A 96 30.80 29.35 -55.11
C ALA A 96 30.32 28.78 -53.77
N TYR A 97 29.03 28.95 -53.47
CA TYR A 97 28.38 28.39 -52.30
C TYR A 97 28.45 26.85 -52.30
N SER A 98 28.16 26.23 -53.44
CA SER A 98 28.23 24.76 -53.60
C SER A 98 29.65 24.23 -53.40
N ILE A 99 30.68 24.95 -53.86
CA ILE A 99 32.09 24.61 -53.62
C ILE A 99 32.39 24.66 -52.11
N TYR A 100 32.01 25.72 -51.40
CA TYR A 100 32.29 25.85 -49.95
C TYR A 100 31.72 24.68 -49.12
N TYR A 101 30.53 24.18 -49.48
CA TYR A 101 29.89 23.03 -48.83
C TYR A 101 30.22 21.67 -49.48
N PHE A 102 31.13 21.61 -50.44
CA PHE A 102 31.52 20.35 -51.08
C PHE A 102 32.42 19.52 -50.16
N LYS A 103 32.34 18.18 -50.28
CA LYS A 103 33.13 17.26 -49.45
C LYS A 103 34.63 17.59 -49.52
N GLY A 104 35.24 17.83 -48.37
CA GLY A 104 36.66 18.19 -48.25
C GLY A 104 36.92 19.70 -48.12
N GLN A 105 35.87 20.53 -48.14
CA GLN A 105 35.94 21.97 -47.91
C GLN A 105 35.47 22.32 -46.48
N ASP A 106 35.83 23.51 -46.00
CA ASP A 106 35.61 23.95 -44.61
C ASP A 106 34.12 23.93 -44.18
N GLY A 107 33.22 24.23 -45.12
CA GLY A 107 31.78 24.24 -44.89
C GLY A 107 31.16 22.85 -44.83
N PHE A 108 31.82 21.78 -45.28
CA PHE A 108 31.16 20.47 -45.36
C PHE A 108 30.93 19.84 -43.98
N LYS A 109 29.67 19.51 -43.66
CA LYS A 109 29.28 18.74 -42.48
C LYS A 109 28.57 17.45 -42.89
N GLY A 110 29.21 16.31 -42.61
CA GLY A 110 28.64 14.98 -42.86
C GLY A 110 27.72 14.49 -41.74
N SER A 111 27.05 13.35 -41.96
CA SER A 111 26.08 12.77 -41.01
C SER A 111 26.63 12.56 -39.59
N ASN A 112 27.91 12.25 -39.44
CA ASN A 112 28.56 12.10 -38.13
C ASN A 112 28.61 13.42 -37.32
N TYR A 113 28.81 14.56 -38.00
CA TYR A 113 28.73 15.87 -37.33
C TYR A 113 27.31 16.11 -36.84
N TRP A 114 26.33 16.01 -37.74
CA TRP A 114 24.92 16.24 -37.42
C TRP A 114 24.41 15.32 -36.30
N TYR A 115 24.79 14.05 -36.32
CA TYR A 115 24.46 13.11 -35.26
C TYR A 115 25.01 13.56 -33.91
N LYS A 116 26.30 13.91 -33.84
CA LYS A 116 26.95 14.36 -32.60
C LYS A 116 26.39 15.69 -32.09
N THR A 117 25.99 16.57 -33.01
CA THR A 117 25.39 17.86 -32.68
C THR A 117 23.99 17.69 -32.09
N PHE A 118 23.15 16.83 -32.69
CA PHE A 118 21.75 16.74 -32.30
C PHE A 118 21.46 15.69 -31.23
N TYR A 119 22.15 14.54 -31.21
CA TYR A 119 21.89 13.46 -30.24
C TYR A 119 21.79 13.91 -28.77
N PRO A 120 22.66 14.81 -28.26
CA PRO A 120 22.56 15.29 -26.88
C PRO A 120 21.23 16.00 -26.60
N MET A 121 20.68 16.75 -27.56
CA MET A 121 19.42 17.48 -27.40
C MET A 121 18.22 16.53 -27.32
N PHE A 122 18.24 15.44 -28.09
CA PHE A 122 17.21 14.40 -27.98
C PHE A 122 17.28 13.65 -26.66
N SER A 123 18.44 13.63 -26.00
CA SER A 123 18.67 12.89 -24.74
C SER A 123 18.49 13.77 -23.50
N ASP A 124 18.22 15.07 -23.67
CA ASP A 124 18.04 16.02 -22.58
C ASP A 124 16.60 15.94 -22.03
N PRO A 125 16.41 15.61 -20.73
CA PRO A 125 15.08 15.47 -20.13
C PRO A 125 14.31 16.78 -19.98
N THR A 126 14.97 17.94 -20.16
CA THR A 126 14.34 19.26 -20.09
C THR A 126 13.88 19.78 -21.45
N MET A 127 14.23 19.06 -22.52
CA MET A 127 13.98 19.49 -23.89
C MET A 127 12.52 19.27 -24.29
N THR A 128 11.81 20.33 -24.62
CA THR A 128 10.46 20.22 -25.20
C THR A 128 10.53 20.00 -26.71
N GLU A 129 9.45 19.51 -27.30
CA GLU A 129 9.34 19.35 -28.76
C GLU A 129 9.57 20.67 -29.50
N GLU A 130 8.97 21.75 -29.02
CA GLU A 130 9.10 23.08 -29.60
C GLU A 130 10.53 23.61 -29.50
N ASN A 131 11.16 23.50 -28.32
CA ASN A 131 12.53 23.97 -28.13
C ASN A 131 13.53 23.16 -28.95
N LEU A 132 13.35 21.84 -29.06
CA LEU A 132 14.17 20.99 -29.89
C LEU A 132 14.09 21.42 -31.37
N LYS A 133 12.88 21.64 -31.87
CA LYS A 133 12.66 22.10 -33.25
C LYS A 133 13.33 23.43 -33.52
N ALA A 134 13.12 24.40 -32.62
CA ALA A 134 13.71 25.73 -32.73
C ALA A 134 15.25 25.66 -32.73
N GLU A 135 15.84 24.83 -31.87
CA GLU A 135 17.29 24.72 -31.75
C GLU A 135 17.92 23.99 -32.95
N ILE A 136 17.31 22.90 -33.43
CA ILE A 136 17.73 22.26 -34.68
C ILE A 136 17.69 23.28 -35.82
N ASP A 137 16.60 24.04 -35.93
CA ASP A 137 16.45 25.00 -37.02
C ASP A 137 17.44 26.16 -36.95
N ARG A 138 17.69 26.67 -35.74
CA ARG A 138 18.70 27.69 -35.49
C ARG A 138 20.09 27.21 -35.93
N ILE A 139 20.45 25.96 -35.58
CA ILE A 139 21.76 25.38 -35.95
C ILE A 139 21.87 25.18 -37.46
N VAL A 140 20.86 24.61 -38.11
CA VAL A 140 20.87 24.38 -39.56
C VAL A 140 20.91 25.71 -40.31
N THR A 141 20.14 26.71 -39.86
CA THR A 141 20.12 28.04 -40.47
C THR A 141 21.45 28.76 -40.28
N ALA A 142 22.03 28.72 -39.09
CA ALA A 142 23.37 29.27 -38.84
C ALA A 142 24.41 28.62 -39.76
N HIS A 143 24.34 27.29 -39.91
CA HIS A 143 25.23 26.54 -40.78
C HIS A 143 25.11 26.95 -42.25
N CYS A 144 23.88 27.11 -42.76
CA CYS A 144 23.65 27.55 -44.15
C CYS A 144 24.13 28.99 -44.39
N ASN A 145 24.26 29.80 -43.33
CA ASN A 145 24.73 31.17 -43.42
C ASN A 145 26.25 31.30 -43.20
N GLU A 146 26.96 30.24 -42.79
CA GLU A 146 28.42 30.27 -42.56
C GLU A 146 29.18 30.90 -43.73
N PHE A 147 28.80 30.55 -44.97
CA PHE A 147 29.43 31.06 -46.20
C PHE A 147 29.46 32.59 -46.29
N TRP A 148 28.41 33.26 -45.82
CA TRP A 148 28.21 34.71 -45.91
C TRP A 148 28.84 35.49 -44.75
N THR A 149 29.35 34.79 -43.75
CA THR A 149 29.81 35.40 -42.49
C THR A 149 31.31 35.21 -42.31
N VAL A 150 31.83 35.78 -41.22
CA VAL A 150 33.24 35.60 -40.80
C VAL A 150 33.62 34.14 -40.51
N ALA A 151 32.66 33.22 -40.43
CA ALA A 151 32.92 31.79 -40.33
C ALA A 151 33.61 31.23 -41.60
N ASN A 152 33.34 31.83 -42.76
CA ASN A 152 34.07 31.59 -43.99
C ASN A 152 35.41 32.34 -43.97
N LYS A 153 36.47 31.64 -43.55
CA LYS A 153 37.81 32.22 -43.36
C LYS A 153 38.48 32.72 -44.65
N LEU A 154 38.18 32.09 -45.78
CA LEU A 154 38.73 32.47 -47.08
C LEU A 154 37.89 33.57 -47.75
N GLY A 155 36.68 33.82 -47.23
CA GLY A 155 35.76 34.84 -47.73
C GLY A 155 35.01 34.42 -49.00
N VAL A 156 33.92 35.13 -49.29
CA VAL A 156 33.07 34.86 -50.46
C VAL A 156 33.84 35.04 -51.77
N ASP A 157 34.69 36.08 -51.85
CA ASP A 157 35.43 36.43 -53.07
C ASP A 157 36.41 35.34 -53.52
N TYR A 158 37.01 34.62 -52.57
CA TYR A 158 37.86 33.46 -52.86
C TYR A 158 37.05 32.38 -53.59
N TYR A 159 35.92 31.97 -53.03
CA TYR A 159 35.10 30.91 -53.63
C TYR A 159 34.42 31.34 -54.94
N VAL A 160 34.11 32.63 -55.11
CA VAL A 160 33.66 33.18 -56.39
C VAL A 160 34.77 33.09 -57.44
N SER A 161 36.03 33.32 -57.07
CA SER A 161 37.17 33.17 -57.97
C SER A 161 37.39 31.70 -58.36
N GLU A 162 37.31 30.79 -57.39
CA GLU A 162 37.34 29.34 -57.62
C GLU A 162 36.21 28.88 -58.57
N ALA A 163 35.00 29.42 -58.39
CA ALA A 163 33.87 29.12 -59.26
C ALA A 163 34.10 29.62 -60.70
N ARG A 164 34.68 30.82 -60.89
CA ARG A 164 35.01 31.34 -62.22
C ARG A 164 36.00 30.43 -62.96
N GLU A 165 37.04 30.00 -62.26
CA GLU A 165 38.07 29.13 -62.81
C GLU A 165 37.49 27.75 -63.16
N LYS A 166 36.77 27.13 -62.22
CA LYS A 166 36.24 25.76 -62.38
C LYS A 166 35.07 25.65 -63.35
N MET A 167 34.27 26.72 -63.49
CA MET A 167 33.05 26.73 -64.31
C MET A 167 33.17 27.61 -65.57
N ALA A 168 34.36 28.09 -65.90
CA ALA A 168 34.67 28.91 -67.10
C ALA A 168 33.75 30.14 -67.27
N TRP A 169 33.46 30.85 -66.18
CA TRP A 169 32.49 31.94 -66.19
C TRP A 169 33.07 33.25 -66.74
N THR A 170 32.45 33.84 -67.76
CA THR A 170 32.96 35.03 -68.50
C THR A 170 32.21 36.34 -68.25
N GLY A 171 31.16 36.33 -67.42
CA GLY A 171 30.32 37.51 -67.11
C GLY A 171 30.91 38.46 -66.04
N GLY A 172 30.23 39.58 -65.75
CA GLY A 172 30.48 40.45 -64.60
C GLY A 172 29.52 40.10 -63.45
N GLY A 173 30.03 39.97 -62.22
CA GLY A 173 29.26 39.48 -61.05
C GLY A 173 27.95 40.25 -60.86
N ALA A 174 26.82 39.54 -60.81
CA ALA A 174 25.56 40.15 -60.40
C ALA A 174 25.72 40.73 -58.99
N GLY A 175 25.10 41.88 -58.70
CA GLY A 175 25.23 42.49 -57.37
C GLY A 175 24.70 41.56 -56.28
N LEU A 176 25.60 41.05 -55.44
CA LEU A 176 25.22 40.28 -54.25
C LEU A 176 24.35 41.16 -53.35
N ASN A 177 23.13 40.72 -53.08
CA ASN A 177 22.22 41.37 -52.15
C ASN A 177 21.68 40.36 -51.13
N GLN A 178 21.08 40.85 -50.05
CA GLN A 178 20.61 40.00 -48.95
C GLN A 178 19.56 38.98 -49.43
N GLY A 179 18.62 39.38 -50.29
CA GLY A 179 17.60 38.46 -50.80
C GLY A 179 18.18 37.28 -51.59
N LEU A 180 19.28 37.49 -52.31
CA LEU A 180 19.97 36.41 -53.00
C LEU A 180 20.72 35.49 -52.03
N GLN A 181 21.38 36.04 -51.02
CA GLN A 181 22.03 35.25 -49.97
C GLN A 181 21.00 34.35 -49.26
N ASP A 182 19.87 34.94 -48.87
CA ASP A 182 18.78 34.24 -48.19
C ASP A 182 18.20 33.12 -49.08
N SER A 183 18.00 33.38 -50.37
CA SER A 183 17.50 32.38 -51.32
C SER A 183 18.44 31.18 -51.42
N ILE A 184 19.75 31.41 -51.60
CA ILE A 184 20.74 30.34 -51.76
C ILE A 184 20.87 29.53 -50.45
N SER A 185 20.89 30.22 -49.30
CA SER A 185 20.90 29.56 -47.99
C SER A 185 19.63 28.71 -47.76
N GLN A 186 18.47 29.19 -48.19
CA GLN A 186 17.20 28.43 -48.08
C GLN A 186 17.18 27.20 -48.99
N GLU A 187 17.71 27.29 -50.23
CA GLU A 187 17.86 26.13 -51.13
C GLU A 187 18.69 25.02 -50.46
N ARG A 188 19.82 25.39 -49.83
CA ARG A 188 20.66 24.43 -49.10
C ARG A 188 19.99 23.88 -47.85
N ARG A 189 19.32 24.74 -47.07
CA ARG A 189 18.56 24.33 -45.88
C ARG A 189 17.52 23.28 -46.26
N ALA A 190 16.77 23.51 -47.34
CA ALA A 190 15.80 22.55 -47.86
C ALA A 190 16.46 21.20 -48.23
N MET A 191 17.61 21.22 -48.92
CA MET A 191 18.35 19.99 -49.25
C MET A 191 18.81 19.24 -48.00
N LEU A 192 19.35 19.93 -46.99
CA LEU A 192 19.76 19.29 -45.73
C LEU A 192 18.58 18.59 -45.06
N TYR A 193 17.42 19.25 -44.97
CA TYR A 193 16.21 18.66 -44.37
C TYR A 193 15.60 17.53 -45.18
N ASN A 194 15.70 17.55 -46.51
CA ASN A 194 15.11 16.51 -47.36
C ASN A 194 16.02 15.27 -47.49
N ASP A 195 17.34 15.48 -47.58
CA ASP A 195 18.25 14.44 -48.07
C ASP A 195 19.26 13.96 -47.01
N VAL A 196 19.64 14.80 -46.05
CA VAL A 196 20.72 14.50 -45.08
C VAL A 196 20.16 14.20 -43.70
N LEU A 197 19.39 15.12 -43.14
CA LEU A 197 18.92 15.06 -41.75
C LEU A 197 17.95 13.92 -41.45
N PRO A 198 17.05 13.48 -42.36
CA PRO A 198 16.20 12.33 -42.09
C PRO A 198 16.98 11.05 -41.78
N GLY A 199 18.12 10.84 -42.45
CA GLY A 199 19.02 9.72 -42.14
C GLY A 199 19.65 9.84 -40.75
N VAL A 200 20.02 11.06 -40.33
CA VAL A 200 20.58 11.35 -39.01
C VAL A 200 19.55 11.10 -37.91
N PHE A 201 18.32 11.60 -38.07
CA PHE A 201 17.26 11.41 -37.08
C PHE A 201 16.84 9.95 -36.95
N ARG A 202 16.80 9.19 -38.06
CA ARG A 202 16.61 7.72 -38.00
C ARG A 202 17.69 7.02 -37.18
N GLN A 203 18.95 7.42 -37.33
CA GLN A 203 20.05 6.86 -36.52
C GLN A 203 19.93 7.21 -35.04
N ILE A 204 19.54 8.45 -34.71
CA ILE A 204 19.29 8.89 -33.34
C ILE A 204 18.14 8.07 -32.72
N ALA A 205 17.03 7.91 -33.46
CA ALA A 205 15.88 7.11 -33.04
C ALA A 205 16.28 5.66 -32.75
N LEU A 206 17.05 5.03 -33.65
CA LEU A 206 17.55 3.67 -33.48
C LEU A 206 18.41 3.55 -32.22
N ARG A 207 19.31 4.52 -31.98
CA ARG A 207 20.16 4.52 -30.81
C ARG A 207 19.36 4.57 -29.51
N ILE A 208 18.41 5.50 -29.42
CA ILE A 208 17.50 5.62 -28.27
C ILE A 208 16.72 4.32 -28.08
N ASN A 209 16.21 3.73 -29.17
CA ASN A 209 15.48 2.48 -29.12
C ASN A 209 16.30 1.33 -28.54
N MET A 210 17.56 1.17 -29.00
CA MET A 210 18.47 0.14 -28.49
C MET A 210 18.80 0.34 -27.01
N GLU A 211 18.93 1.58 -26.55
CA GLU A 211 19.13 1.88 -25.12
C GLU A 211 17.90 1.54 -24.29
N ASN A 212 16.71 1.77 -24.82
CA ASN A 212 15.45 1.43 -24.17
C ASN A 212 15.16 -0.07 -24.17
N GLU A 213 15.55 -0.80 -25.21
CA GLU A 213 15.49 -2.27 -25.23
C GLU A 213 16.38 -2.89 -24.14
N LYS A 214 17.57 -2.31 -23.91
CA LYS A 214 18.44 -2.73 -22.79
C LYS A 214 17.78 -2.49 -21.44
N LYS A 215 17.17 -1.32 -21.24
CA LYS A 215 16.43 -1.00 -20.01
C LYS A 215 15.23 -1.93 -19.82
N LEU A 216 14.48 -2.22 -20.88
CA LEU A 216 13.35 -3.15 -20.85
C LEU A 216 13.79 -4.55 -20.42
N ARG A 217 14.88 -5.07 -20.98
CA ARG A 217 15.45 -6.37 -20.58
C ARG A 217 15.90 -6.37 -19.12
N ALA A 218 16.52 -5.28 -18.66
CA ALA A 218 16.92 -5.14 -17.26
C ALA A 218 15.70 -5.10 -16.32
N GLU A 219 14.64 -4.40 -16.70
CA GLU A 219 13.40 -4.33 -15.91
C GLU A 219 12.67 -5.67 -15.87
N TYR A 220 12.60 -6.40 -16.99
CA TYR A 220 12.10 -7.78 -17.01
C TYR A 220 12.89 -8.69 -16.09
N LYS A 221 14.23 -8.56 -16.09
CA LYS A 221 15.08 -9.30 -15.17
C LYS A 221 14.79 -8.93 -13.71
N ALA A 222 14.66 -7.64 -13.40
CA ALA A 222 14.36 -7.18 -12.05
C ALA A 222 13.00 -7.72 -11.55
N LEU A 223 11.97 -7.67 -12.40
CA LEU A 223 10.66 -8.24 -12.10
C LEU A 223 10.74 -9.76 -11.89
N ALA A 224 11.45 -10.47 -12.77
CA ALA A 224 11.64 -11.92 -12.64
C ALA A 224 12.41 -12.27 -11.36
N ASP A 225 13.46 -11.53 -11.03
CA ASP A 225 14.23 -11.73 -9.80
C ASP A 225 13.36 -11.46 -8.56
N TYR A 226 12.52 -10.43 -8.58
CA TYR A 226 11.58 -10.11 -7.50
C TYR A 226 10.51 -11.20 -7.32
N LEU A 227 9.89 -11.66 -8.42
CA LEU A 227 8.91 -12.74 -8.42
C LEU A 227 9.51 -14.08 -7.96
N ASN A 228 10.78 -14.33 -8.24
CA ASN A 228 11.50 -15.53 -7.81
C ASN A 228 12.16 -15.41 -6.43
N ARG A 229 11.93 -14.29 -5.71
CA ARG A 229 12.43 -14.14 -4.35
C ARG A 229 11.77 -15.19 -3.45
N SER A 230 12.60 -15.98 -2.78
CA SER A 230 12.13 -16.93 -1.75
C SER A 230 11.64 -16.16 -0.53
N ILE A 231 10.46 -16.54 -0.03
CA ILE A 231 9.80 -16.02 1.15
C ILE A 231 9.74 -17.16 2.15
N ALA A 232 10.35 -16.96 3.32
CA ALA A 232 10.24 -17.92 4.41
C ALA A 232 8.85 -17.83 5.05
N PHE A 233 8.28 -18.97 5.43
CA PHE A 233 7.02 -19.02 6.15
C PHE A 233 7.20 -19.89 7.38
N SER A 234 7.00 -19.32 8.56
CA SER A 234 7.13 -20.01 9.84
C SER A 234 5.90 -19.80 10.70
N VAL A 235 5.47 -20.88 11.35
CA VAL A 235 4.46 -20.85 12.40
C VAL A 235 5.03 -21.54 13.64
N THR A 236 4.94 -20.86 14.77
CA THR A 236 5.36 -21.38 16.07
C THR A 236 4.15 -21.50 16.98
N ASP A 237 3.79 -22.73 17.33
CA ASP A 237 2.85 -23.03 18.41
C ASP A 237 3.62 -23.31 19.69
N THR A 238 3.64 -22.33 20.59
CA THR A 238 4.42 -22.38 21.84
C THR A 238 3.92 -23.47 22.79
N LYS A 239 2.63 -23.82 22.71
CA LYS A 239 1.98 -24.84 23.55
C LYS A 239 2.00 -26.23 22.92
N LYS A 240 2.38 -26.34 21.64
CA LYS A 240 2.42 -27.59 20.87
C LYS A 240 1.04 -28.28 20.76
N THR A 241 -0.03 -27.52 20.91
CA THR A 241 -1.43 -27.94 20.72
C THR A 241 -1.61 -28.64 19.37
N TYR A 242 -0.99 -28.10 18.33
CA TYR A 242 -1.10 -28.56 16.96
C TYR A 242 0.04 -29.49 16.53
N ALA A 243 0.86 -30.02 17.46
CA ALA A 243 1.90 -30.99 17.10
C ALA A 243 1.32 -32.16 16.28
N LYS A 244 2.01 -32.54 15.20
CA LYS A 244 1.60 -33.59 14.23
C LYS A 244 0.32 -33.31 13.44
N HIS A 245 -0.33 -32.16 13.65
CA HIS A 245 -1.51 -31.79 12.86
C HIS A 245 -1.11 -31.52 11.41
N GLN A 246 -2.05 -31.78 10.51
CA GLN A 246 -1.87 -31.52 9.09
C GLN A 246 -2.20 -30.06 8.79
N VAL A 247 -1.55 -29.50 7.79
CA VAL A 247 -1.82 -28.13 7.35
C VAL A 247 -2.01 -28.07 5.84
N ARG A 248 -2.87 -27.15 5.40
CA ARG A 248 -3.06 -26.80 3.99
C ARG A 248 -3.17 -25.29 3.85
N PHE A 249 -2.42 -24.74 2.90
CA PHE A 249 -2.60 -23.35 2.47
C PHE A 249 -3.88 -23.23 1.65
N SER A 250 -4.67 -22.18 1.85
CA SER A 250 -5.93 -21.98 1.14
C SER A 250 -6.24 -20.49 0.86
N PRO A 251 -7.05 -20.17 -0.16
CA PRO A 251 -7.51 -21.08 -1.22
C PRO A 251 -6.36 -21.48 -2.16
N LEU A 252 -6.51 -22.61 -2.84
CA LEU A 252 -5.62 -23.04 -3.91
C LEU A 252 -6.36 -22.99 -5.24
N SER A 253 -5.68 -22.60 -6.31
CA SER A 253 -6.20 -22.69 -7.69
C SER A 253 -6.06 -24.11 -8.25
N ASP A 254 -6.69 -24.35 -9.40
CA ASP A 254 -6.61 -25.64 -10.11
C ASP A 254 -5.20 -25.95 -10.63
N GLU A 255 -4.36 -24.92 -10.82
CA GLU A 255 -2.96 -25.04 -11.22
C GLU A 255 -2.01 -25.36 -10.05
N ALA A 256 -2.49 -25.33 -8.81
CA ALA A 256 -1.67 -25.58 -7.64
C ALA A 256 -1.36 -27.08 -7.46
N GLU A 257 -0.08 -27.41 -7.32
CA GLU A 257 0.34 -28.74 -6.87
C GLU A 257 0.08 -28.88 -5.36
N ILE A 258 -1.05 -29.48 -4.97
CA ILE A 258 -1.54 -29.59 -3.58
C ILE A 258 -0.46 -30.09 -2.60
N GLU A 259 0.38 -31.04 -3.03
CA GLU A 259 1.47 -31.59 -2.20
C GLU A 259 2.47 -30.53 -1.76
N ASN A 260 2.75 -29.51 -2.58
CA ASN A 260 3.67 -28.42 -2.24
C ASN A 260 3.04 -27.38 -1.29
N TRP A 261 1.73 -27.39 -1.16
CA TRP A 261 0.93 -26.46 -0.35
C TRP A 261 0.27 -27.15 0.85
N THR A 262 0.74 -28.35 1.18
CA THR A 262 0.32 -29.11 2.37
C THR A 262 1.54 -29.52 3.18
N GLY A 263 1.34 -29.78 4.47
CA GLY A 263 2.42 -30.14 5.37
C GLY A 263 1.92 -30.64 6.71
N LYS A 264 2.83 -30.74 7.67
CA LYS A 264 2.50 -31.10 9.06
C LYS A 264 3.32 -30.27 10.03
N PHE A 265 2.72 -29.92 11.16
CA PHE A 265 3.46 -29.43 12.31
C PHE A 265 4.39 -30.52 12.83
N LYS A 266 5.59 -30.11 13.21
CA LYS A 266 6.56 -30.98 13.87
C LYS A 266 6.16 -31.23 15.33
N ASP A 267 6.82 -32.20 15.95
CA ASP A 267 6.62 -32.56 17.37
C ASP A 267 6.97 -31.41 18.33
N ASP A 268 7.79 -30.46 17.89
CA ASP A 268 8.19 -29.29 18.67
C ASP A 268 7.20 -28.12 18.57
N GLY A 269 6.10 -28.27 17.82
CA GLY A 269 5.11 -27.20 17.60
C GLY A 269 5.46 -26.24 16.46
N THR A 270 6.49 -26.53 15.66
CA THR A 270 6.89 -25.65 14.54
C THR A 270 6.43 -26.17 13.18
N LEU A 271 6.10 -25.23 12.29
CA LEU A 271 5.90 -25.45 10.86
C LEU A 271 6.79 -24.45 10.12
N ASN A 272 7.69 -24.94 9.25
CA ASN A 272 8.55 -24.09 8.44
C ASN A 272 8.49 -24.54 6.98
N THR A 273 8.28 -23.60 6.07
CA THR A 273 8.35 -23.82 4.62
C THR A 273 8.87 -22.55 3.94
N ALA A 274 9.02 -22.60 2.62
CA ALA A 274 9.33 -21.43 1.82
C ALA A 274 8.71 -21.56 0.43
N PHE A 275 8.35 -20.43 -0.16
CA PHE A 275 7.83 -20.34 -1.52
C PHE A 275 8.33 -19.08 -2.20
N THR A 276 8.30 -19.05 -3.53
CA THR A 276 8.54 -17.80 -4.26
C THR A 276 7.22 -17.03 -4.42
N LEU A 277 7.31 -15.72 -4.59
CA LEU A 277 6.13 -14.89 -4.86
C LEU A 277 5.39 -15.37 -6.13
N TYR A 278 6.14 -15.79 -7.15
CA TYR A 278 5.59 -16.39 -8.37
C TYR A 278 4.81 -17.67 -8.09
N ALA A 279 5.42 -18.63 -7.39
CA ALA A 279 4.76 -19.90 -7.06
C ALA A 279 3.47 -19.65 -6.26
N HIS A 280 3.51 -18.69 -5.33
CA HIS A 280 2.34 -18.27 -4.55
C HIS A 280 1.22 -17.68 -5.40
N MET A 281 1.55 -16.84 -6.39
CA MET A 281 0.56 -16.30 -7.33
C MET A 281 -0.07 -17.39 -8.20
N VAL A 282 0.76 -18.28 -8.74
CA VAL A 282 0.30 -19.40 -9.60
C VAL A 282 -0.63 -20.33 -8.82
N ALA A 283 -0.37 -20.54 -7.54
CA ALA A 283 -1.19 -21.38 -6.67
C ALA A 283 -2.52 -20.74 -6.24
N GLY A 284 -2.90 -19.57 -6.76
CA GLY A 284 -4.16 -18.90 -6.42
C GLY A 284 -4.06 -17.91 -5.25
N SER A 285 -2.83 -17.52 -4.87
CA SER A 285 -2.56 -16.56 -3.79
C SER A 285 -3.17 -16.96 -2.44
N PRO A 286 -2.85 -18.15 -1.89
CA PRO A 286 -3.38 -18.58 -0.62
C PRO A 286 -3.08 -17.56 0.49
N ASN A 287 -4.07 -17.25 1.31
CA ASN A 287 -3.94 -16.26 2.39
C ASN A 287 -4.43 -16.78 3.73
N LYS A 288 -4.63 -18.10 3.79
CA LYS A 288 -5.07 -18.83 4.96
C LYS A 288 -4.22 -20.09 5.13
N LEU A 289 -3.97 -20.44 6.37
CA LEU A 289 -3.40 -21.73 6.76
C LEU A 289 -4.47 -22.47 7.56
N ASP A 290 -5.01 -23.51 6.95
CA ASP A 290 -5.99 -24.39 7.56
C ASP A 290 -5.25 -25.53 8.27
N ILE A 291 -5.53 -25.72 9.56
CA ILE A 291 -4.98 -26.78 10.40
C ILE A 291 -6.05 -27.86 10.56
N TYR A 292 -5.68 -29.11 10.33
CA TYR A 292 -6.56 -30.27 10.43
C TYR A 292 -6.00 -31.28 11.44
N ALA A 293 -6.89 -32.10 12.01
CA ALA A 293 -6.48 -33.18 12.91
C ALA A 293 -5.45 -34.13 12.23
N PRO A 294 -4.57 -34.82 12.98
CA PRO A 294 -3.48 -35.62 12.41
C PRO A 294 -3.89 -36.68 11.37
N ASN A 295 -5.11 -37.19 11.45
CA ASN A 295 -5.67 -38.23 10.57
C ASN A 295 -6.89 -37.76 9.76
N ALA A 296 -7.10 -36.45 9.64
CA ALA A 296 -8.22 -35.88 8.89
C ALA A 296 -8.07 -36.16 7.38
N ASP A 297 -9.21 -36.35 6.70
CA ASP A 297 -9.33 -36.27 5.24
C ASP A 297 -9.53 -34.80 4.86
N MET A 298 -8.46 -34.10 4.46
CA MET A 298 -8.49 -32.66 4.18
C MET A 298 -9.48 -32.25 3.07
N GLU A 299 -10.01 -33.18 2.28
CA GLU A 299 -11.04 -32.90 1.27
C GLU A 299 -12.47 -32.95 1.83
N LYS A 300 -12.67 -33.59 2.99
CA LYS A 300 -14.02 -33.83 3.56
C LYS A 300 -14.20 -33.25 4.95
N ASP A 301 -13.15 -33.28 5.75
CA ASP A 301 -13.18 -32.84 7.13
C ASP A 301 -12.96 -31.32 7.21
N ALA A 302 -13.62 -30.66 8.15
CA ALA A 302 -13.41 -29.24 8.41
C ALA A 302 -12.09 -29.00 9.17
N PRO A 303 -11.40 -27.87 8.92
CA PRO A 303 -10.22 -27.51 9.70
C PRO A 303 -10.59 -27.26 11.16
N VAL A 304 -9.70 -27.65 12.07
CA VAL A 304 -9.80 -27.35 13.51
C VAL A 304 -9.44 -25.90 13.82
N LYS A 305 -8.63 -25.27 12.97
CA LYS A 305 -8.26 -23.86 13.04
C LYS A 305 -7.94 -23.32 11.65
N THR A 306 -8.28 -22.08 11.39
CA THR A 306 -7.87 -21.36 10.19
C THR A 306 -7.16 -20.08 10.61
N ILE A 307 -5.97 -19.86 10.08
CA ILE A 307 -5.15 -18.68 10.36
C ILE A 307 -5.06 -17.85 9.10
N GLU A 308 -5.53 -16.61 9.14
CA GLU A 308 -5.35 -15.68 8.03
C GLU A 308 -3.97 -15.04 8.10
N PHE A 309 -3.31 -14.86 6.95
CA PHE A 309 -2.02 -14.18 6.87
C PHE A 309 -1.93 -13.30 5.62
N LYS A 310 -0.95 -12.40 5.62
CA LYS A 310 -0.54 -11.63 4.45
C LYS A 310 0.89 -11.97 4.10
N VAL A 311 1.17 -12.10 2.82
CA VAL A 311 2.52 -12.33 2.33
C VAL A 311 3.26 -11.00 2.23
N THR A 312 4.32 -10.88 3.03
CA THR A 312 5.29 -9.78 3.02
C THR A 312 6.71 -10.36 2.99
N PRO A 313 7.50 -10.14 1.94
CA PRO A 313 8.91 -10.53 1.94
C PRO A 313 9.71 -9.79 3.04
N PRO A 314 10.77 -10.40 3.61
CA PRO A 314 11.36 -11.69 3.23
C PRO A 314 10.71 -12.89 3.93
N ALA A 315 9.86 -12.69 4.93
CA ALA A 315 9.32 -13.77 5.74
C ALA A 315 7.92 -13.44 6.27
N VAL A 316 7.12 -14.48 6.45
CA VAL A 316 5.86 -14.47 7.21
C VAL A 316 6.09 -15.31 8.45
N GLU A 317 5.95 -14.69 9.62
CA GLU A 317 6.13 -15.33 10.92
C GLU A 317 4.83 -15.22 11.70
N ILE A 318 4.32 -16.35 12.16
CA ILE A 318 3.07 -16.44 12.92
C ILE A 318 3.36 -17.14 14.24
N GLU A 319 3.00 -16.51 15.35
CA GLU A 319 3.06 -17.10 16.68
C GLU A 319 1.64 -17.43 17.15
N LEU A 320 1.40 -18.70 17.45
CA LEU A 320 0.15 -19.18 18.03
C LEU A 320 0.34 -19.24 19.54
N ASP A 321 -0.16 -18.21 20.22
CA ASP A 321 -0.28 -18.16 21.66
C ASP A 321 -1.77 -18.13 22.02
N GLU A 322 -2.40 -19.31 22.02
CA GLU A 322 -3.78 -19.43 22.47
C GLU A 322 -3.85 -19.11 23.96
N LYS A 323 -4.22 -17.86 24.28
CA LYS A 323 -4.58 -17.46 25.64
C LYS A 323 -5.90 -18.14 26.00
N MET A 324 -5.87 -19.00 27.00
CA MET A 324 -7.09 -19.55 27.56
C MET A 324 -7.87 -18.42 28.23
N THR A 325 -9.15 -18.29 27.94
CA THR A 325 -10.01 -17.29 28.55
C THR A 325 -11.19 -17.96 29.25
N LEU A 326 -11.66 -17.33 30.32
CA LEU A 326 -12.93 -17.63 30.96
C LEU A 326 -13.91 -16.52 30.58
N GLU A 327 -14.93 -16.82 29.80
CA GLU A 327 -15.95 -15.84 29.41
C GLU A 327 -17.21 -16.00 30.25
N PHE A 328 -17.72 -14.90 30.81
CA PHE A 328 -18.91 -14.92 31.64
C PHE A 328 -20.13 -15.44 30.87
N ASN A 329 -20.82 -16.42 31.46
CA ASN A 329 -21.96 -17.11 30.84
C ASN A 329 -23.22 -17.07 31.77
N GLY A 330 -23.33 -16.02 32.58
CA GLY A 330 -24.47 -15.81 33.48
C GLY A 330 -24.50 -16.71 34.70
N VAL A 331 -25.68 -16.85 35.32
CA VAL A 331 -25.95 -17.81 36.41
C VAL A 331 -26.71 -19.05 35.88
N SER A 332 -27.26 -18.99 34.66
CA SER A 332 -28.21 -19.98 34.09
C SER A 332 -27.87 -20.52 32.69
N ALA A 333 -26.62 -20.41 32.21
CA ALA A 333 -26.18 -20.93 30.90
C ALA A 333 -26.99 -20.41 29.69
N GLN A 334 -27.57 -19.21 29.80
CA GLN A 334 -28.21 -18.52 28.69
C GLN A 334 -27.20 -17.62 27.95
N VAL A 335 -27.09 -17.81 26.64
CA VAL A 335 -26.37 -16.90 25.75
C VAL A 335 -27.09 -15.53 25.81
N ASP A 336 -26.33 -14.44 25.91
CA ASP A 336 -26.82 -13.06 26.05
C ASP A 336 -27.55 -12.73 27.37
N TYR A 337 -27.17 -13.41 28.47
CA TYR A 337 -27.69 -13.12 29.80
C TYR A 337 -27.31 -11.71 30.28
N VAL A 338 -28.33 -10.91 30.60
CA VAL A 338 -28.17 -9.62 31.30
C VAL A 338 -28.56 -9.83 32.76
N PRO A 339 -27.67 -9.51 33.72
CA PRO A 339 -27.96 -9.63 35.16
C PRO A 339 -29.26 -8.95 35.56
N GLU A 340 -30.03 -9.62 36.43
CA GLU A 340 -31.24 -9.06 37.04
C GLU A 340 -30.96 -8.57 38.47
N TYR A 341 -29.99 -9.20 39.14
CA TYR A 341 -29.57 -8.87 40.50
C TYR A 341 -28.13 -8.35 40.58
N GLU A 342 -27.85 -7.56 41.61
CA GLU A 342 -26.53 -6.94 41.81
C GLU A 342 -25.39 -7.95 41.97
N TYR A 343 -25.62 -9.07 42.68
CA TYR A 343 -24.60 -10.10 42.87
C TYR A 343 -24.24 -10.85 41.57
N GLU A 344 -25.03 -10.70 40.50
CA GLU A 344 -24.76 -11.28 39.18
C GLU A 344 -24.00 -10.30 38.29
N ALA A 345 -24.17 -9.00 38.57
CA ALA A 345 -23.55 -7.91 37.82
C ALA A 345 -22.02 -7.95 37.89
N ILE A 346 -21.43 -8.42 38.99
CA ILE A 346 -19.97 -8.47 39.14
C ILE A 346 -19.35 -9.39 38.08
N GLY A 347 -19.84 -10.62 37.93
CA GLY A 347 -19.33 -11.54 36.90
C GLY A 347 -19.47 -10.98 35.48
N TRP A 348 -20.61 -10.34 35.19
CA TRP A 348 -20.86 -9.67 33.92
C TRP A 348 -19.92 -8.47 33.68
N LEU A 349 -19.66 -7.67 34.71
CA LEU A 349 -18.77 -6.51 34.64
C LEU A 349 -17.31 -6.92 34.46
N LEU A 350 -16.88 -8.05 35.04
CA LEU A 350 -15.58 -8.65 34.75
C LEU A 350 -15.54 -9.09 33.28
N GLY A 351 -16.55 -9.84 32.80
CA GLY A 351 -16.66 -10.25 31.40
C GLY A 351 -15.72 -11.40 31.07
N THR A 352 -14.50 -11.10 30.63
CA THR A 352 -13.52 -12.12 30.20
C THR A 352 -12.30 -12.11 31.11
N ILE A 353 -11.99 -13.27 31.71
CA ILE A 353 -10.78 -13.48 32.50
C ILE A 353 -9.71 -14.16 31.65
N GLU A 354 -8.53 -13.55 31.51
CA GLU A 354 -7.40 -14.16 30.80
C GLU A 354 -6.57 -15.06 31.72
N ILE A 355 -6.19 -16.24 31.22
CA ILE A 355 -5.30 -17.18 31.89
C ILE A 355 -3.98 -17.26 31.11
N GLY A 356 -2.88 -16.93 31.79
CA GLY A 356 -1.52 -17.03 31.27
C GLY A 356 -1.12 -18.48 30.92
N ALA A 357 -0.10 -18.63 30.07
CA ALA A 357 0.35 -19.96 29.63
C ALA A 357 0.83 -20.88 30.77
N ASP A 358 1.24 -20.31 31.90
CA ASP A 358 1.64 -20.99 33.13
C ASP A 358 0.49 -21.25 34.12
N GLY A 359 -0.75 -20.88 33.74
CA GLY A 359 -1.92 -20.93 34.59
C GLY A 359 -2.12 -19.67 35.45
N THR A 360 -1.24 -18.68 35.38
CA THR A 360 -1.36 -17.45 36.18
C THR A 360 -2.57 -16.63 35.71
N ILE A 361 -3.40 -16.19 36.66
CA ILE A 361 -4.43 -15.17 36.45
C ILE A 361 -3.88 -13.88 37.07
N ASN A 362 -3.76 -12.82 36.27
CA ASN A 362 -3.35 -11.51 36.77
C ASN A 362 -3.96 -10.42 35.88
N GLN A 363 -5.16 -9.98 36.23
CA GLN A 363 -5.92 -9.05 35.42
C GLN A 363 -6.48 -7.92 36.25
N THR A 364 -6.47 -6.72 35.67
CA THR A 364 -7.09 -5.53 36.22
C THR A 364 -8.12 -4.98 35.24
N TYR A 365 -9.18 -4.42 35.80
CA TYR A 365 -10.30 -3.86 35.08
C TYR A 365 -10.43 -2.40 35.48
N GLY A 366 -10.34 -1.50 34.49
CA GLY A 366 -10.60 -0.08 34.70
C GLY A 366 -12.09 0.20 34.84
N GLY A 367 -12.42 1.40 35.33
CA GLY A 367 -13.80 1.85 35.48
C GLY A 367 -14.49 2.20 34.17
N GLY A 368 -15.80 2.45 34.25
CA GLY A 368 -16.62 2.98 33.15
C GLY A 368 -17.54 1.96 32.47
N LYS A 369 -17.50 0.68 32.89
CA LYS A 369 -18.54 -0.28 32.52
C LYS A 369 -19.79 -0.04 33.37
N ASN A 370 -20.91 0.20 32.71
CA ASN A 370 -22.19 0.50 33.35
C ASN A 370 -23.23 -0.55 32.98
N LEU A 371 -24.07 -0.92 33.95
CA LEU A 371 -25.20 -1.82 33.77
C LEU A 371 -26.42 -1.22 34.48
N ARG A 372 -27.53 -1.07 33.76
CA ARG A 372 -28.81 -0.68 34.37
C ARG A 372 -29.63 -1.92 34.64
N LEU A 373 -29.88 -2.21 35.91
CA LEU A 373 -30.76 -3.28 36.36
C LEU A 373 -32.22 -2.85 36.20
N LYS A 374 -33.08 -3.79 35.79
CA LYS A 374 -34.52 -3.55 35.64
C LYS A 374 -35.24 -3.48 36.98
N GLU A 375 -34.83 -4.31 37.93
CA GLU A 375 -35.36 -4.24 39.29
C GLU A 375 -34.58 -3.20 40.10
N GLY A 376 -35.31 -2.41 40.88
CA GLY A 376 -34.72 -1.65 41.95
C GLY A 376 -34.55 -2.49 43.18
N TRP A 377 -33.50 -2.21 43.93
CA TRP A 377 -33.22 -2.93 45.16
C TRP A 377 -33.88 -2.23 46.34
N ILE A 378 -33.94 -0.90 46.31
CA ILE A 378 -34.30 -0.09 47.48
C ILE A 378 -35.76 0.34 47.43
N PHE A 379 -36.26 0.76 46.26
CA PHE A 379 -37.65 1.20 46.10
C PHE A 379 -38.63 0.08 45.71
N GLY A 380 -38.14 -1.17 45.64
CA GLY A 380 -38.95 -2.35 45.31
C GLY A 380 -39.72 -2.20 43.98
N LYS A 381 -41.01 -2.57 43.97
CA LYS A 381 -41.86 -2.57 42.75
C LYS A 381 -42.07 -1.21 42.09
N ASN A 382 -41.76 -0.11 42.80
CA ASN A 382 -41.94 1.25 42.28
C ASN A 382 -40.63 1.86 41.75
N SER A 383 -39.55 1.08 41.74
CA SER A 383 -38.24 1.58 41.30
C SER A 383 -38.16 1.83 39.80
N PRO A 384 -37.48 2.91 39.36
CA PRO A 384 -37.11 3.11 37.96
C PRO A 384 -35.87 2.29 37.53
N GLY A 385 -35.37 1.39 38.39
CA GLY A 385 -34.19 0.56 38.17
C GLY A 385 -32.89 1.22 38.64
N ALA A 386 -31.90 0.40 38.95
CA ALA A 386 -30.62 0.84 39.49
C ALA A 386 -29.51 0.86 38.44
N LEU A 387 -28.61 1.84 38.53
CA LEU A 387 -27.40 1.93 37.72
C LEU A 387 -26.20 1.40 38.52
N ILE A 388 -25.53 0.38 37.99
CA ILE A 388 -24.28 -0.15 38.52
C ILE A 388 -23.13 0.29 37.62
N THR A 389 -22.08 0.84 38.21
CA THR A 389 -20.88 1.29 37.52
C THR A 389 -19.65 0.62 38.15
N LEU A 390 -18.93 -0.19 37.36
CA LEU A 390 -17.62 -0.69 37.78
C LEU A 390 -16.66 0.50 37.91
N THR A 391 -16.02 0.64 39.06
CA THR A 391 -14.97 1.64 39.30
C THR A 391 -13.61 1.03 39.01
N GLU A 392 -13.36 -0.16 39.55
CA GLU A 392 -12.14 -0.94 39.30
C GLU A 392 -12.36 -2.38 39.76
N ALA A 393 -11.62 -3.31 39.17
CA ALA A 393 -11.47 -4.65 39.73
C ALA A 393 -10.09 -5.22 39.47
N SER A 394 -9.69 -6.21 40.27
CA SER A 394 -8.55 -7.07 39.99
C SER A 394 -8.86 -8.52 40.34
N VAL A 395 -8.38 -9.41 39.48
CA VAL A 395 -8.45 -10.86 39.66
C VAL A 395 -7.03 -11.38 39.58
N GLN A 396 -6.55 -11.99 40.65
CA GLN A 396 -5.20 -12.55 40.73
C GLN A 396 -5.27 -13.96 41.27
N GLY A 397 -4.58 -14.92 40.67
CA GLY A 397 -4.67 -16.31 41.09
C GLY A 397 -3.93 -17.27 40.18
N ASN A 398 -4.24 -18.55 40.31
CA ASN A 398 -3.74 -19.59 39.43
C ASN A 398 -4.87 -20.55 39.05
N PHE A 399 -4.81 -21.05 37.82
CA PHE A 399 -5.71 -22.04 37.24
C PHE A 399 -4.92 -23.25 36.75
N ASP A 400 -5.32 -24.44 37.20
CA ASP A 400 -4.81 -25.72 36.74
C ASP A 400 -5.72 -26.26 35.64
N ALA A 401 -5.28 -26.14 34.39
CA ALA A 401 -6.03 -26.59 33.22
C ALA A 401 -6.29 -28.10 33.20
N ALA A 402 -5.41 -28.92 33.80
CA ALA A 402 -5.58 -30.37 33.85
C ALA A 402 -6.66 -30.78 34.85
N ARG A 403 -6.81 -30.02 35.94
CA ARG A 403 -7.84 -30.25 36.96
C ARG A 403 -9.10 -29.41 36.76
N GLN A 404 -9.08 -28.46 35.83
CA GLN A 404 -10.14 -27.47 35.62
C GLN A 404 -10.51 -26.75 36.92
N SER A 405 -9.51 -26.42 37.73
CA SER A 405 -9.70 -25.84 39.06
C SER A 405 -8.65 -24.77 39.35
N GLY A 406 -8.98 -23.80 40.19
CA GLY A 406 -8.06 -22.70 40.51
C GLY A 406 -8.44 -21.98 41.79
N LYS A 407 -7.60 -21.06 42.22
CA LYS A 407 -7.87 -20.21 43.38
C LYS A 407 -7.14 -18.89 43.29
N GLY A 408 -7.64 -17.88 43.97
CA GLY A 408 -7.04 -16.56 43.95
C GLY A 408 -7.74 -15.54 44.83
N THR A 409 -7.49 -14.28 44.52
CA THR A 409 -8.10 -13.11 45.14
C THR A 409 -8.85 -12.28 44.11
N LEU A 410 -10.00 -11.77 44.53
CA LEU A 410 -10.87 -10.88 43.78
C LEU A 410 -11.02 -9.58 44.58
N SER A 411 -10.67 -8.45 43.98
CA SER A 411 -10.94 -7.12 44.54
C SER A 411 -11.82 -6.36 43.56
N VAL A 412 -12.97 -5.86 43.99
CA VAL A 412 -13.92 -5.14 43.13
C VAL A 412 -14.43 -3.91 43.87
N THR A 413 -14.40 -2.77 43.19
CA THR A 413 -15.08 -1.55 43.63
C THR A 413 -16.10 -1.13 42.59
N TRP A 414 -17.34 -0.90 43.00
CA TRP A 414 -18.41 -0.43 42.14
C TRP A 414 -19.28 0.59 42.84
N GLN A 415 -19.99 1.37 42.03
CA GLN A 415 -20.98 2.34 42.48
C GLN A 415 -22.37 1.86 42.06
N PHE A 416 -23.32 1.92 42.97
CA PHE A 416 -24.72 1.61 42.76
C PHE A 416 -25.52 2.89 42.99
N ILE A 417 -26.30 3.33 42.00
CA ILE A 417 -27.14 4.52 42.09
C ILE A 417 -28.59 4.13 41.78
N GLU A 418 -29.49 4.41 42.71
CA GLU A 418 -30.93 4.29 42.51
C GLU A 418 -31.60 5.60 42.96
N GLU A 419 -32.40 6.21 42.10
CA GLU A 419 -33.06 7.49 42.38
C GLU A 419 -34.51 7.49 41.93
N ALA A 420 -35.39 8.14 42.68
CA ALA A 420 -36.82 8.21 42.42
C ALA A 420 -37.43 9.53 42.92
N GLY A 421 -38.66 9.82 42.49
CA GLY A 421 -39.40 11.00 42.94
C GLY A 421 -38.90 12.33 42.36
N ALA A 422 -39.45 13.43 42.87
CA ALA A 422 -39.10 14.79 42.47
C ALA A 422 -39.44 15.80 43.58
N GLY A 423 -38.79 16.97 43.56
CA GLY A 423 -39.06 18.04 44.53
C GLY A 423 -38.70 17.62 45.96
N LEU A 424 -39.61 17.85 46.92
CA LEU A 424 -39.43 17.45 48.31
C LEU A 424 -39.58 15.94 48.55
N ASP A 425 -40.08 15.19 47.57
CA ASP A 425 -40.21 13.73 47.65
C ASP A 425 -39.15 13.04 46.76
N TYR A 426 -38.07 13.75 46.40
CA TYR A 426 -36.90 13.16 45.74
C TYR A 426 -36.13 12.28 46.73
N GLU A 427 -35.75 11.09 46.27
CA GLU A 427 -34.95 10.14 47.03
C GLU A 427 -33.84 9.57 46.13
N LYS A 428 -32.61 9.52 46.64
CA LYS A 428 -31.46 8.93 45.95
C LYS A 428 -30.61 8.15 46.93
N TYR A 429 -30.23 6.94 46.52
CA TYR A 429 -29.19 6.15 47.15
C TYR A 429 -27.98 6.10 46.23
N ASP A 430 -26.85 6.57 46.74
CA ASP A 430 -25.54 6.50 46.10
C ASP A 430 -24.63 5.63 46.96
N ILE A 431 -24.39 4.39 46.52
CA ILE A 431 -23.71 3.37 47.30
C ILE A 431 -22.41 2.99 46.61
N LYS A 432 -21.27 3.35 47.22
CA LYS A 432 -19.96 2.87 46.78
C LYS A 432 -19.57 1.64 47.58
N ARG A 433 -19.44 0.50 46.89
CA ARG A 433 -19.07 -0.78 47.50
C ARG A 433 -17.66 -1.17 47.12
N THR A 434 -16.94 -1.73 48.09
CA THR A 434 -15.67 -2.42 47.88
C THR A 434 -15.79 -3.83 48.44
N PHE A 435 -15.41 -4.82 47.63
CA PHE A 435 -15.43 -6.24 47.95
C PHE A 435 -14.05 -6.82 47.75
N ASN A 436 -13.50 -7.44 48.79
CA ASN A 436 -12.22 -8.14 48.71
C ASN A 436 -12.45 -9.58 49.16
N ALA A 437 -12.20 -10.54 48.28
CA ALA A 437 -12.50 -11.94 48.52
C ALA A 437 -11.36 -12.85 48.08
N THR A 438 -11.33 -14.04 48.66
CA THR A 438 -10.70 -15.18 48.02
C THR A 438 -11.73 -15.88 47.14
N PHE A 439 -11.29 -16.39 45.99
CA PHE A 439 -12.14 -17.18 45.12
C PHE A 439 -11.57 -18.57 44.87
N ASP A 440 -12.46 -19.51 44.61
CA ASP A 440 -12.18 -20.83 44.08
C ASP A 440 -12.83 -20.96 42.69
N LEU A 441 -12.09 -21.56 41.76
CA LEU A 441 -12.59 -21.97 40.44
C LEU A 441 -12.81 -23.48 40.48
N GLU A 442 -14.04 -23.91 40.27
CA GLU A 442 -14.41 -25.32 40.28
C GLU A 442 -15.23 -25.70 39.05
N PRO A 443 -15.07 -26.90 38.51
CA PRO A 443 -15.89 -27.35 37.41
C PRO A 443 -17.34 -27.62 37.86
N ALA A 444 -18.30 -27.31 36.99
CA ALA A 444 -19.73 -27.38 37.26
C ALA A 444 -20.30 -28.82 37.30
N TYR A 445 -19.74 -29.71 38.14
CA TYR A 445 -20.03 -31.16 38.13
C TYR A 445 -21.35 -31.60 38.79
N SER A 446 -22.10 -30.72 39.45
CA SER A 446 -23.23 -31.12 40.32
C SER A 446 -24.62 -31.04 39.67
N GLU A 447 -24.75 -30.60 38.42
CA GLU A 447 -26.07 -30.42 37.78
C GLU A 447 -26.21 -31.23 36.47
N PRO A 448 -27.19 -32.16 36.36
CA PRO A 448 -27.32 -33.09 35.22
C PRO A 448 -27.49 -32.46 33.82
N ASN A 449 -27.74 -31.14 33.75
CA ASN A 449 -28.05 -30.43 32.50
C ASN A 449 -27.03 -29.34 32.13
N LYS A 450 -25.92 -29.19 32.86
CA LYS A 450 -24.88 -28.19 32.56
C LYS A 450 -23.75 -28.86 31.75
N SER A 451 -23.52 -28.36 30.55
CA SER A 451 -22.62 -28.93 29.54
C SER A 451 -21.16 -28.96 30.02
N ARG A 452 -20.41 -29.99 29.60
CA ARG A 452 -18.94 -30.05 29.72
C ARG A 452 -18.32 -28.74 29.22
N GLY A 453 -17.50 -28.06 30.03
CA GLY A 453 -16.80 -26.82 29.65
C GLY A 453 -17.07 -25.57 30.53
N GLN A 454 -17.92 -25.69 31.55
CA GLN A 454 -18.24 -24.59 32.48
C GLN A 454 -17.44 -24.64 33.79
N ILE A 455 -17.02 -23.46 34.26
CA ILE A 455 -16.31 -23.23 35.53
C ILE A 455 -17.12 -22.26 36.39
N TYR A 456 -17.28 -22.58 37.68
CA TYR A 456 -17.79 -21.69 38.69
C TYR A 456 -16.65 -20.94 39.37
N LEU A 457 -16.74 -19.61 39.37
CA LEU A 457 -15.97 -18.75 40.26
C LEU A 457 -16.83 -18.51 41.51
N SER A 458 -16.46 -19.07 42.64
CA SER A 458 -17.09 -18.80 43.94
C SER A 458 -16.20 -17.85 44.72
N ALA A 459 -16.68 -16.65 45.03
CA ALA A 459 -15.90 -15.65 45.78
C ALA A 459 -16.62 -15.27 47.06
N ILE A 460 -15.91 -15.32 48.19
CA ILE A 460 -16.43 -14.95 49.52
C ILE A 460 -15.39 -14.09 50.25
N GLY A 461 -15.84 -13.00 50.86
CA GLY A 461 -14.99 -12.12 51.65
C GLY A 461 -15.71 -10.88 52.19
N PRO A 462 -14.98 -10.01 52.91
CA PRO A 462 -15.54 -8.79 53.45
C PRO A 462 -15.96 -7.80 52.35
N SER A 463 -17.03 -7.07 52.62
CA SER A 463 -17.42 -5.90 51.83
C SER A 463 -17.70 -4.67 52.69
N VAL A 464 -17.36 -3.50 52.16
CA VAL A 464 -17.56 -2.20 52.80
C VAL A 464 -18.47 -1.36 51.91
N TRP A 465 -19.58 -0.88 52.44
CA TRP A 465 -20.58 -0.12 51.70
C TRP A 465 -20.63 1.29 52.26
N ASN A 466 -20.24 2.27 51.46
CA ASN A 466 -20.39 3.68 51.79
C ASN A 466 -21.68 4.17 51.14
N ILE A 467 -22.70 4.40 51.97
CA ILE A 467 -24.05 4.70 51.54
C ILE A 467 -24.31 6.17 51.81
N THR A 468 -24.62 6.91 50.76
CA THR A 468 -25.16 8.27 50.85
C THR A 468 -26.63 8.23 50.45
N TYR A 469 -27.50 8.52 51.41
CA TYR A 469 -28.92 8.73 51.16
C TYR A 469 -29.19 10.22 51.04
N THR A 470 -29.82 10.65 49.95
CA THR A 470 -30.33 11.99 49.74
C THR A 470 -31.85 11.93 49.70
N GLY A 471 -32.53 12.67 50.57
CA GLY A 471 -33.98 12.67 50.58
C GLY A 471 -34.61 13.67 51.54
N LYS A 472 -35.91 13.51 51.76
CA LYS A 472 -36.71 14.38 52.61
C LYS A 472 -36.30 14.28 54.07
N MET A 473 -35.86 15.40 54.64
CA MET A 473 -35.48 15.53 56.04
C MET A 473 -36.32 16.62 56.71
N TYR A 474 -36.53 16.49 58.03
CA TYR A 474 -37.29 17.44 58.82
C TYR A 474 -36.36 18.26 59.71
N ASP A 475 -36.38 19.58 59.55
CA ASP A 475 -35.70 20.51 60.45
C ASP A 475 -36.64 20.85 61.61
N ALA A 476 -36.38 20.27 62.78
CA ALA A 476 -37.22 20.48 63.96
C ALA A 476 -37.17 21.91 64.51
N GLU A 477 -36.11 22.69 64.23
CA GLU A 477 -35.99 24.07 64.69
C GLU A 477 -36.76 25.04 63.79
N LYS A 478 -36.88 24.70 62.49
CA LYS A 478 -37.61 25.52 61.50
C LYS A 478 -39.02 25.02 61.20
N GLU A 479 -39.41 23.86 61.72
CA GLU A 479 -40.67 23.18 61.43
C GLU A 479 -40.94 22.97 59.93
N GLU A 480 -39.87 22.78 59.14
CA GLU A 480 -39.93 22.68 57.68
C GLU A 480 -39.22 21.43 57.16
N TYR A 481 -39.69 20.93 56.01
CA TYR A 481 -39.02 19.86 55.28
C TYR A 481 -38.05 20.43 54.24
N TYR A 482 -36.89 19.79 54.12
CA TYR A 482 -35.89 20.12 53.11
C TYR A 482 -35.28 18.82 52.55
N ILE A 483 -34.54 18.94 51.45
CA ILE A 483 -33.73 17.84 50.92
C ILE A 483 -32.36 17.91 51.58
N GLY A 484 -32.03 16.87 52.35
CA GLY A 484 -30.73 16.73 52.99
C GLY A 484 -30.03 15.46 52.53
N SER A 485 -28.83 15.20 53.04
CA SER A 485 -28.09 13.97 52.75
C SER A 485 -27.37 13.45 53.98
N ASP A 486 -27.51 12.15 54.23
CA ASP A 486 -26.83 11.43 55.30
C ASP A 486 -25.92 10.38 54.70
N THR A 487 -24.72 10.23 55.28
CA THR A 487 -23.75 9.23 54.85
C THR A 487 -23.38 8.34 56.01
N TYR A 488 -23.37 7.03 55.76
CA TYR A 488 -22.93 6.03 56.73
C TYR A 488 -22.20 4.89 56.04
N THR A 489 -21.46 4.12 56.82
CA THR A 489 -20.66 2.99 56.33
C THR A 489 -21.17 1.70 56.97
N GLU A 490 -21.53 0.72 56.15
CA GLU A 490 -21.82 -0.64 56.58
C GLU A 490 -20.63 -1.56 56.28
N ASN A 491 -20.26 -2.39 57.25
CA ASN A 491 -19.22 -3.41 57.08
C ASN A 491 -19.88 -4.77 57.15
N ASN A 492 -19.81 -5.53 56.06
CA ASN A 492 -20.34 -6.88 55.96
C ASN A 492 -19.17 -7.87 56.01
N GLY A 493 -19.14 -8.72 57.04
CA GLY A 493 -18.02 -9.64 57.30
C GLY A 493 -17.91 -10.78 56.29
N GLU A 494 -19.04 -11.27 55.79
CA GLU A 494 -19.11 -12.35 54.80
C GLU A 494 -20.13 -12.00 53.73
N TRP A 495 -19.64 -11.58 52.56
CA TRP A 495 -20.43 -11.38 51.34
C TRP A 495 -19.83 -12.21 50.22
N GLY A 496 -20.64 -12.64 49.26
CA GLY A 496 -20.13 -13.48 48.18
C GLY A 496 -21.15 -13.82 47.11
N GLY A 497 -20.65 -14.44 46.05
CA GLY A 497 -21.44 -14.87 44.91
C GLY A 497 -20.75 -15.99 44.14
N VAL A 498 -21.54 -16.74 43.38
CA VAL A 498 -21.07 -17.77 42.45
C VAL A 498 -21.38 -17.32 41.03
N TYR A 499 -20.36 -17.29 40.18
CA TYR A 499 -20.42 -16.79 38.81
C TYR A 499 -20.04 -17.90 37.84
N ALA A 500 -20.85 -18.14 36.79
CA ALA A 500 -20.52 -19.15 35.79
C ALA A 500 -19.71 -18.53 34.64
N PHE A 501 -18.63 -19.21 34.28
CA PHE A 501 -17.79 -18.88 33.14
C PHE A 501 -17.66 -20.10 32.22
N GLU A 502 -17.45 -19.86 30.94
CA GLU A 502 -17.14 -20.86 29.93
C GLU A 502 -15.66 -20.76 29.55
N ILE A 503 -14.99 -21.91 29.45
CA ILE A 503 -13.59 -21.97 28.98
C ILE A 503 -13.55 -21.83 27.47
N LYS A 504 -12.76 -20.88 26.97
CA LYS A 504 -12.39 -20.78 25.55
C LYS A 504 -10.88 -20.88 25.37
N ASN A 505 -10.48 -21.50 24.26
CA ASN A 505 -9.08 -21.69 23.85
C ASN A 505 -8.78 -20.92 22.57
#